data_AF-A0A1H0V1B8-F1
#
_entry.id   AF-A0A1H0V1B8-F1
#
_cell.length_a   1.000
_cell.length_b   1.000
_cell.length_c   1.000
_cell.angle_alpha   90.00
_cell.angle_beta   90.00
_cell.angle_gamma   90.00
#
_symmetry.space_group_name_H-M   'P 1'
#
loop_
_entity.id
_entity.type
_entity.pdbx_description
1 polymer ?
#
loop_
_entity_poly.entity_id
_entity_poly.type
_entity_poly.pdbx_seq_one_letter_code
_entity_poly.pdbx_strand_id
1 'polypeptide(L)'
;MNCCGKKRQAWLAEEKNTKSQPTVEVHAQKAPTDQPTRWFEYRGNNQLTIKGIGTGTPYHFKFKGDKLPVDYRDSFAFMAERELKVTSADQESRY
;
A
#
# COMPACT_ATOMS: atom_id res chain seq x y z
N MET A 1 11.05 28.61 -40.78
CA MET A 1 10.41 27.30 -41.04
C MET A 1 10.65 26.40 -39.84
N ASN A 2 9.69 26.32 -38.90
CA ASN A 2 9.85 25.64 -37.61
C ASN A 2 9.11 24.30 -37.62
N CYS A 3 9.80 23.18 -37.91
CA CYS A 3 9.21 21.83 -37.91
C CYS A 3 9.66 20.95 -36.72
N CYS A 4 10.50 21.48 -35.82
CA CYS A 4 11.16 20.68 -34.77
C CYS A 4 10.29 20.39 -33.53
N GLY A 5 9.03 20.83 -33.47
CA GLY A 5 8.16 20.68 -32.28
C GLY A 5 7.22 19.47 -32.29
N LYS A 6 6.98 18.84 -33.44
CA LYS A 6 5.89 17.86 -33.60
C LYS A 6 6.13 16.53 -32.89
N LYS A 7 7.37 16.04 -32.83
CA LYS A 7 7.69 14.78 -32.12
C LYS A 7 7.44 14.87 -30.61
N ARG A 8 7.68 16.03 -29.99
CA ARG A 8 7.44 16.24 -28.55
C ARG A 8 5.95 16.27 -28.22
N GLN A 9 5.12 16.78 -29.12
CA GLN A 9 3.66 16.78 -28.93
C GLN A 9 3.05 15.37 -29.10
N ALA A 10 3.61 14.52 -29.96
CA ALA A 10 3.17 13.14 -30.10
C ALA A 10 3.42 12.32 -28.81
N TRP A 11 4.59 12.49 -28.17
CA TRP A 11 4.90 11.81 -26.90
C TRP A 11 3.96 12.25 -25.76
N LEU A 12 3.69 13.55 -25.63
CA LEU A 12 2.75 14.07 -24.64
C LEU A 12 1.29 13.62 -24.89
N ALA A 13 0.94 13.32 -26.14
CA ALA A 13 -0.38 12.82 -26.49
C ALA A 13 -0.55 11.32 -26.16
N GLU A 14 0.51 10.52 -26.30
CA GLU A 14 0.50 9.09 -25.91
C GLU A 14 0.39 8.91 -24.39
N GLU A 15 1.07 9.75 -23.59
CA GLU A 15 0.95 9.71 -22.13
C GLU A 15 -0.46 10.06 -21.63
N LYS A 16 -1.21 10.90 -22.36
CA LYS A 16 -2.58 11.27 -22.01
C LYS A 16 -3.63 10.22 -22.36
N ASN A 17 -3.34 9.30 -23.28
CA ASN A 17 -4.29 8.25 -23.68
C ASN A 17 -4.28 7.04 -22.72
N THR A 18 -3.25 6.90 -21.88
CA THR A 18 -3.11 5.76 -20.95
C THR A 18 -3.70 6.04 -19.55
N LYS A 19 -4.75 6.85 -19.46
CA LYS A 19 -5.55 7.04 -18.22
C LYS A 19 -7.05 7.02 -18.51
N SER A 20 -7.51 5.91 -19.06
CA SER A 20 -8.89 5.48 -18.93
C SER A 20 -8.90 3.99 -18.57
N GLN A 21 -8.24 3.65 -17.47
CA GLN A 21 -8.75 2.53 -16.69
C GLN A 21 -9.90 3.10 -15.87
N PRO A 22 -11.14 2.59 -16.00
CA PRO A 22 -12.10 2.83 -14.95
C PRO A 22 -11.46 2.23 -13.71
N THR A 23 -11.20 3.07 -12.70
CA THR A 23 -11.06 2.59 -11.34
C THR A 23 -12.38 1.90 -11.05
N VAL A 24 -12.42 0.58 -11.27
CA VAL A 24 -13.44 -0.26 -10.70
C VAL A 24 -13.16 -0.12 -9.21
N GLU A 25 -13.88 0.80 -8.58
CA GLU A 25 -14.15 0.76 -7.15
C GLU A 25 -14.87 -0.56 -6.94
N VAL A 26 -14.10 -1.64 -6.88
CA VAL A 26 -14.57 -2.88 -6.28
C VAL A 26 -14.71 -2.52 -4.82
N HIS A 27 -15.88 -2.00 -4.46
CA HIS A 27 -16.45 -2.17 -3.13
C HIS A 27 -16.60 -3.67 -2.94
N ALA A 28 -15.47 -4.35 -2.71
CA ALA A 28 -15.46 -5.64 -2.10
C ALA A 28 -16.00 -5.36 -0.70
N GLN A 29 -17.32 -5.54 -0.55
CA GLN A 29 -17.94 -5.69 0.74
C GLN A 29 -17.20 -6.84 1.40
N LYS A 30 -16.17 -6.51 2.19
CA LYS A 30 -15.50 -7.46 3.07
C LYS A 30 -16.61 -7.94 3.98
N ALA A 31 -17.07 -9.17 3.77
CA ALA A 31 -17.84 -9.87 4.78
C ALA A 31 -17.10 -9.67 6.11
N PRO A 32 -17.76 -9.21 7.19
CA PRO A 32 -17.11 -9.01 8.46
C PRO A 32 -16.59 -10.37 8.91
N THR A 33 -15.30 -10.58 8.66
CA THR A 33 -14.59 -11.72 9.20
C THR A 33 -14.18 -11.24 10.57
N ASP A 34 -14.70 -11.87 11.61
CA ASP A 34 -14.47 -11.59 13.03
C ASP A 34 -13.00 -11.83 13.47
N GLN A 35 -12.09 -11.86 12.50
CA GLN A 35 -10.67 -12.09 12.71
C GLN A 35 -10.01 -10.78 13.13
N PRO A 36 -9.26 -10.78 14.23
CA PRO A 36 -8.66 -9.56 14.75
C PRO A 36 -7.63 -9.01 13.77
N THR A 37 -7.76 -7.72 13.45
CA THR A 37 -6.74 -6.93 12.77
C THR A 37 -5.43 -7.00 13.57
N ARG A 38 -4.31 -7.23 12.88
CA ARG A 38 -2.99 -7.34 13.51
C ARG A 38 -2.17 -6.09 13.24
N TRP A 39 -1.50 -5.55 14.25
CA TRP A 39 -0.67 -4.38 14.08
C TRP A 39 0.77 -4.77 13.78
N PHE A 40 1.39 -4.02 12.87
CA PHE A 40 2.79 -4.19 12.50
C PHE A 40 3.53 -2.87 12.66
N GLU A 41 4.69 -2.93 13.30
CA GLU A 41 5.66 -1.84 13.42
C GLU A 41 6.77 -2.01 12.39
N TYR A 42 7.06 -0.96 11.65
CA TYR A 42 8.15 -0.92 10.69
C TYR A 42 9.47 -0.58 11.37
N ARG A 43 10.51 -1.38 11.12
CA ARG A 43 11.84 -1.26 11.76
C ARG A 43 12.96 -0.91 10.78
N GLY A 44 12.67 -0.85 9.48
CA GLY A 44 13.65 -0.46 8.46
C GLY A 44 13.93 1.04 8.47
N ASN A 45 14.96 1.44 7.72
CA ASN A 45 15.43 2.83 7.69
C ASN A 45 14.85 3.64 6.51
N ASN A 46 14.17 2.99 5.57
CA ASN A 46 13.63 3.60 4.35
C ASN A 46 12.10 3.57 4.36
N GLN A 47 11.45 3.91 3.25
CA GLN A 47 10.01 3.68 3.09
C GLN A 47 9.77 2.26 2.59
N LEU A 48 8.70 1.62 3.05
CA LEU A 48 8.29 0.28 2.62
C LEU A 48 6.83 0.31 2.17
N THR A 49 6.57 -0.18 0.97
CA THR A 49 5.22 -0.38 0.45
C THR A 49 5.02 -1.85 0.13
N ILE A 50 4.01 -2.47 0.75
CA ILE A 50 3.65 -3.87 0.52
C ILE A 50 2.19 -3.93 0.08
N LYS A 51 1.92 -4.70 -0.98
CA LYS A 51 0.56 -5.03 -1.38
C LYS A 51 0.09 -6.28 -0.64
N GLY A 52 -1.02 -6.19 0.08
CA GLY A 52 -1.67 -7.34 0.71
C GLY A 52 -2.03 -8.40 -0.32
N ILE A 53 -1.63 -9.66 -0.07
CA ILE A 53 -1.86 -10.77 -1.00
C ILE A 53 -3.33 -11.22 -0.98
N GLY A 54 -3.98 -11.20 0.19
CA GLY A 54 -5.36 -11.59 0.38
C GLY A 54 -6.36 -10.48 0.06
N THR A 55 -6.04 -9.22 0.38
CA THR A 55 -6.98 -8.09 0.16
C THR A 55 -6.64 -7.21 -1.04
N GLY A 56 -5.40 -7.27 -1.54
CA GLY A 56 -4.90 -6.32 -2.54
C GLY A 56 -4.64 -4.91 -1.99
N THR A 57 -4.89 -4.64 -0.71
CA THR A 57 -4.70 -3.33 -0.08
C THR A 57 -3.22 -2.94 -0.08
N PRO A 58 -2.84 -1.74 -0.55
CA PRO A 58 -1.48 -1.25 -0.40
C PRO A 58 -1.27 -0.71 1.02
N TYR A 59 -0.21 -1.18 1.68
CA TYR A 59 0.23 -0.73 3.00
C TYR A 59 1.53 0.05 2.86
N HIS A 60 1.57 1.27 3.39
CA HIS A 60 2.68 2.22 3.19
C HIS A 60 3.30 2.64 4.52
N PHE A 61 4.42 2.03 4.88
CA PHE A 61 5.22 2.43 6.04
C PHE A 61 6.19 3.56 5.65
N LYS A 62 6.10 4.69 6.33
CA LYS A 62 6.81 5.92 5.93
C LYS A 62 8.17 6.11 6.61
N PHE A 63 8.29 5.65 7.84
CA PHE A 63 9.47 5.87 8.67
C PHE A 63 9.60 4.78 9.72
N LYS A 64 10.81 4.62 10.27
CA LYS A 64 11.06 3.67 11.36
C LYS A 64 10.19 3.96 12.58
N GLY A 65 9.52 2.94 13.08
CA GLY A 65 8.55 3.00 14.18
C GLY A 65 7.11 3.24 13.72
N ASP A 66 6.86 3.43 12.42
CA ASP A 66 5.51 3.58 11.88
C ASP A 66 4.71 2.28 12.11
N LYS A 67 3.46 2.43 12.58
CA LYS A 67 2.59 1.33 13.00
C LYS A 67 1.34 1.32 12.14
N LEU A 68 1.07 0.20 11.47
CA LEU A 68 -0.12 0.05 10.65
C LEU A 68 -0.96 -1.16 11.04
N PRO A 69 -2.30 -1.02 11.04
CA PRO A 69 -3.21 -2.16 11.13
C PRO A 69 -3.21 -2.92 9.79
N VAL A 70 -2.96 -4.22 9.82
CA VAL A 70 -2.96 -5.11 8.67
C VAL A 70 -4.09 -6.13 8.81
N ASP A 71 -4.80 -6.37 7.71
CA ASP A 71 -5.88 -7.35 7.66
C ASP A 71 -5.33 -8.74 7.98
N TYR A 72 -6.09 -9.54 8.75
CA TYR A 72 -5.65 -10.87 9.13
C TYR A 72 -5.23 -11.72 7.92
N ARG A 73 -5.95 -11.60 6.79
CA ARG A 73 -5.66 -12.35 5.57
C ARG A 73 -4.29 -12.03 4.95
N ASP A 74 -3.79 -10.82 5.19
CA ASP A 74 -2.48 -10.37 4.69
C ASP A 74 -1.36 -10.59 5.72
N SER A 75 -1.73 -10.79 6.99
CA SER A 75 -0.79 -10.80 8.11
C SER A 75 0.34 -11.84 7.99
N PHE A 76 0.06 -13.01 7.41
CA PHE A 76 1.07 -14.06 7.24
C PHE A 76 2.23 -13.65 6.33
N ALA A 77 1.94 -12.92 5.25
CA ALA A 77 2.98 -12.40 4.36
C ALA A 77 3.83 -11.35 5.08
N PHE A 78 3.19 -10.48 5.87
CA PHE A 78 3.84 -9.43 6.64
C PHE A 78 4.72 -10.00 7.76
N MET A 79 4.40 -11.19 8.29
CA MET A 79 5.23 -11.88 9.28
C MET A 79 6.55 -12.42 8.69
N ALA A 80 6.63 -12.61 7.37
CA ALA A 80 7.86 -13.05 6.70
C ALA A 80 8.83 -11.88 6.42
N GLU A 81 8.34 -10.64 6.49
CA GLU A 81 9.12 -9.44 6.22
C GLU A 81 10.05 -9.11 7.38
N ARG A 82 11.36 -9.08 7.10
CA ARG A 82 12.41 -8.87 8.13
C ARG A 82 12.33 -7.51 8.80
N GLU A 83 11.82 -6.51 8.08
CA GLU A 83 11.71 -5.14 8.56
C GLU A 83 10.42 -4.89 9.33
N LEU A 84 9.54 -5.90 9.46
CA LEU A 84 8.26 -5.77 10.17
C LEU A 84 8.27 -6.56 11.47
N LYS A 85 7.68 -5.95 12.50
CA LYS A 85 7.48 -6.60 13.80
C LYS A 85 6.00 -6.59 14.15
N VAL A 86 5.47 -7.75 14.53
CA VAL A 86 4.12 -7.86 15.08
C VAL A 86 4.07 -7.14 16.43
N THR A 87 3.10 -6.26 16.59
CA THR A 87 2.84 -5.52 17.82
C THR A 87 1.38 -5.74 18.23
N SER A 88 1.12 -5.91 19.53
CA SER A 88 -0.23 -5.88 20.09
C SER A 88 -0.70 -4.43 20.19
N ALA A 89 -1.95 -4.15 19.85
CA ALA A 89 -2.55 -2.79 19.86
C ALA A 89 -2.56 -2.08 21.23
N ASP A 90 -2.04 -2.70 22.29
CA ASP A 90 -2.29 -2.38 23.71
C ASP A 90 -1.05 -1.96 24.51
N GLN A 91 -0.11 -1.18 23.96
CA GLN A 91 1.04 -0.69 24.74
C GLN A 91 1.29 0.82 24.73
N GLU A 92 0.26 1.64 24.47
CA GLU A 92 0.32 3.09 24.72
C GLU A 92 -0.83 3.56 25.63
N SER A 93 -0.88 3.05 26.86
CA SER A 93 -1.63 3.71 27.96
C SER A 93 -1.06 3.36 29.33
N ARG A 94 0.25 3.57 29.51
CA ARG A 94 0.85 3.69 30.84
C ARG A 94 2.03 4.66 30.76
N TYR A 95 1.75 5.94 30.98
CA TYR A 95 2.50 6.83 31.88
C TYR A 95 1.69 8.10 32.10
#